data_AF-K1R8W7-F1
#
_entry.id   AF-K1R8W7-F1
#
_cell.length_a   1.000
_cell.length_b   1.000
_cell.length_c   1.000
_cell.angle_alpha   90.00
_cell.angle_beta   90.00
_cell.angle_gamma   90.00
#
_symmetry.space_group_name_H-M   'P 1'
#
loop_
_entity.id
_entity.type
_entity.pdbx_description
1 polymer ?
#
loop_
_entity_poly.entity_id
_entity_poly.type
_entity_poly.pdbx_seq_one_letter_code
_entity_poly.pdbx_strand_id
1 'polypeptide(L)'
;MPLSRPPPPVVGKVTHYSIELFWNEALDKAKEEAGGKEMVKVCLQEQDRHNSWGNVYTGYAHSHTVTGADPQTTYKYRIRFMTNAENSEWGPHLTVSTTKEPLNGEHLHRAIIREDLMEIERILDTGDVPIDVPDKYGFTGLMQASQKGYTDIMEILIRHGADVNAKNDSGKTALMLACFAGQFDAVKLLRSHGARYDDYDRGGSTPIHWAVDGGNVRLIEWIIKDGADVNLRDHSHGWTPLIRCASVNGNRSVALTLLVCGAQVNLQDKDGKTALMVAIINGHQELVELLLQKNADITVKNLYGKTAYEMAHSMERRVRE
;
A
#
# COMPACT_ATOMS: atom_id res chain seq x y z
N MET A 1 10.93 44.46 45.67
CA MET A 1 9.83 43.62 46.22
C MET A 1 9.93 42.29 45.50
N PRO A 2 9.73 41.16 46.20
CA PRO A 2 9.75 39.86 45.55
C PRO A 2 8.74 39.82 44.41
N LEU A 3 9.16 39.26 43.27
CA LEU A 3 8.28 39.05 42.12
C LEU A 3 7.02 38.32 42.55
N SER A 4 5.87 38.79 42.09
CA SER A 4 4.60 38.14 42.36
C SER A 4 4.60 36.71 41.82
N ARG A 5 3.85 35.82 42.48
CA ARG A 5 3.67 34.45 42.02
C ARG A 5 2.99 34.48 40.64
N PRO A 6 3.58 33.90 39.59
CA PRO A 6 3.00 33.98 38.27
C PRO A 6 1.72 33.13 38.16
N PRO A 7 0.73 33.56 37.36
CA PRO A 7 -0.40 32.73 36.98
C PRO A 7 0.07 31.50 36.15
N PRO A 8 -0.77 30.47 35.96
CA PRO A 8 -0.42 29.37 35.07
C PRO A 8 -0.27 29.87 33.63
N PRO A 9 0.57 29.24 32.80
CA PRO A 9 0.67 29.60 31.39
C PRO A 9 -0.68 29.40 30.68
N VAL A 10 -0.94 30.22 29.67
CA VAL A 10 -2.13 30.14 28.83
C VAL A 10 -1.88 29.14 27.71
N VAL A 11 -2.80 28.20 27.51
CA VAL A 11 -2.72 27.21 26.43
C VAL A 11 -3.07 27.85 25.10
N GLY A 12 -2.16 27.73 24.15
CA GLY A 12 -2.31 28.10 22.75
C GLY A 12 -2.85 26.96 21.90
N LYS A 13 -2.25 26.76 20.72
CA LYS A 13 -2.56 25.61 19.87
C LYS A 13 -2.03 24.31 20.50
N VAL A 14 -2.88 23.30 20.57
CA VAL A 14 -2.52 21.94 20.97
C VAL A 14 -2.67 21.01 19.78
N THR A 15 -1.64 20.21 19.52
CA THR A 15 -1.65 19.14 18.52
C THR A 15 -1.40 17.80 19.20
N HIS A 16 -1.30 16.72 18.42
CA HIS A 16 -0.95 15.40 18.91
C HIS A 16 0.55 15.27 19.25
N TYR A 17 1.41 16.17 18.77
CA TYR A 17 2.86 16.19 19.05
C TYR A 17 3.39 17.51 19.66
N SER A 18 2.53 18.50 19.86
CA SER A 18 2.96 19.81 20.38
C SER A 18 1.93 20.52 21.23
N ILE A 19 2.43 21.29 22.19
CA ILE A 19 1.64 22.13 23.08
C ILE A 19 2.27 23.52 23.08
N GLU A 20 1.52 24.52 22.62
CA GLU A 20 1.93 25.91 22.66
C GLU A 20 1.48 26.57 23.97
N LEU A 21 2.40 27.25 24.66
CA LEU A 21 2.16 27.91 25.94
C LEU A 21 2.58 29.38 25.87
N PHE A 22 1.74 30.25 26.41
CA PHE A 22 1.92 31.70 26.44
C PHE A 22 1.93 32.25 27.86
N TRP A 23 2.68 33.33 28.09
CA TRP A 23 2.71 34.04 29.38
C TRP A 23 2.97 35.54 29.23
N ASN A 24 2.58 36.12 28.08
CA ASN A 24 2.88 37.51 27.69
C ASN A 24 2.47 38.52 28.78
N GLU A 25 1.19 38.52 29.14
CA GLU A 25 0.62 39.47 30.12
C GLU A 25 1.27 39.33 31.51
N ALA A 26 1.52 38.09 31.92
CA ALA A 26 2.16 37.80 33.21
C ALA A 26 3.64 38.25 33.23
N LEU A 27 4.35 38.07 32.13
CA LEU A 27 5.75 38.45 32.00
C LEU A 27 5.92 39.97 31.91
N ASP A 28 5.03 40.68 31.22
CA ASP A 28 5.09 42.14 31.14
C ASP A 28 4.82 42.78 32.51
N LYS A 29 3.84 42.27 33.26
CA LYS A 29 3.61 42.66 34.65
C LYS A 29 4.83 42.39 35.55
N ALA A 30 5.49 41.25 35.39
CA ALA A 30 6.70 40.92 36.14
C ALA A 30 7.88 41.86 35.81
N LYS A 31 8.00 42.32 34.55
CA LYS A 31 9.01 43.32 34.16
C LYS A 31 8.73 44.69 34.78
N GLU A 32 7.46 45.10 34.89
CA GLU A 32 7.06 46.31 35.60
C GLU A 32 7.43 46.24 37.08
N GLU A 33 7.14 45.10 37.72
CA GLU A 33 7.50 44.83 39.13
C GLU A 33 9.03 44.83 39.37
N ALA A 34 9.81 44.39 38.37
CA ALA A 34 11.28 44.41 38.40
C ALA A 34 11.91 45.77 38.04
N GLY A 35 11.12 46.84 37.92
CA GLY A 35 11.63 48.19 37.68
C GLY A 35 12.02 48.50 36.23
N GLY A 36 11.51 47.72 35.26
CA GLY A 36 11.55 48.02 33.81
C GLY A 36 12.93 47.91 33.12
N LYS A 37 14.03 47.88 33.86
CA LYS A 37 15.41 47.74 33.33
C LYS A 37 15.99 46.33 33.49
N GLU A 38 15.43 45.50 34.37
CA GLU A 38 15.90 44.14 34.59
C GLU A 38 15.29 43.14 33.61
N MET A 39 16.12 42.22 33.11
CA MET A 39 15.64 41.13 32.27
C MET A 39 14.99 40.04 33.13
N VAL A 40 13.69 39.82 32.94
CA VAL A 40 12.95 38.73 33.60
C VAL A 40 13.08 37.45 32.78
N LYS A 41 13.77 36.46 33.33
CA LYS A 41 13.94 35.14 32.75
C LYS A 41 12.81 34.22 33.19
N VAL A 42 12.19 33.53 32.25
CA VAL A 42 11.14 32.54 32.49
C VAL A 42 11.74 31.16 32.55
N CYS A 43 11.30 30.35 33.51
CA CYS A 43 11.59 28.93 33.57
C CYS A 43 10.27 28.15 33.60
N LEU A 44 10.11 27.23 32.65
CA LEU A 44 8.96 26.34 32.49
C LEU A 44 9.40 24.94 32.85
N GLN A 45 8.61 24.28 33.70
CA GLN A 45 8.80 22.88 34.05
C GLN A 45 7.61 22.03 33.63
N GLU A 46 7.91 20.81 33.21
CA GLU A 46 6.95 19.74 32.95
C GLU A 46 7.03 18.70 34.07
N GLN A 47 5.87 18.16 34.47
CA GLN A 47 5.82 17.05 35.42
C GLN A 47 6.01 15.72 34.69
N ASP A 48 6.98 14.92 35.14
CA ASP A 48 7.21 13.57 34.65
C ASP A 48 6.23 12.54 35.25
N ARG A 49 6.34 11.29 34.80
CA ARG A 49 5.52 10.16 35.27
C ARG A 49 5.75 9.80 36.76
N HIS A 50 6.86 10.26 37.35
CA HIS A 50 7.22 10.04 38.74
C HIS A 50 6.85 11.25 39.63
N ASN A 51 6.01 12.16 39.13
CA ASN A 51 5.61 13.41 39.77
C ASN A 51 6.76 14.40 40.02
N SER A 52 7.93 14.18 39.45
CA SER A 52 9.07 15.10 39.52
C SER A 52 8.98 16.15 38.42
N TRP A 53 9.56 17.32 38.65
CA TRP A 53 9.47 18.44 37.72
C TRP A 53 10.79 18.63 36.97
N GLY A 54 10.75 18.42 35.65
CA GLY A 54 11.90 18.63 34.74
C GLY A 54 11.82 19.99 34.05
N ASN A 55 12.95 20.66 33.86
CA ASN A 55 13.02 21.92 33.12
C ASN A 55 12.86 21.65 31.61
N VAL A 56 11.84 22.26 30.99
CA VAL A 56 11.59 22.15 29.54
C VAL A 56 11.95 23.42 28.77
N TYR A 57 11.90 24.59 29.43
CA TYR A 57 12.35 25.85 28.83
C TYR A 57 12.93 26.78 29.88
N THR A 58 13.98 27.53 29.51
CA THR A 58 14.51 28.61 30.33
C THR A 58 15.07 29.72 29.44
N GLY A 59 14.46 30.90 29.43
CA GLY A 59 14.80 31.98 28.52
C GLY A 59 13.96 33.24 28.72
N TYR A 60 13.87 34.10 27.71
CA TYR A 60 13.22 35.43 27.80
C TYR A 60 12.03 35.58 26.83
N ALA A 61 11.62 34.50 26.16
CA ALA A 61 10.49 34.56 25.23
C ALA A 61 9.16 34.72 25.98
N HIS A 62 8.15 35.23 25.28
CA HIS A 62 6.79 35.36 25.79
C HIS A 62 5.96 34.07 25.63
N SER A 63 6.46 33.13 24.82
CA SER A 63 5.84 31.83 24.58
C SER A 63 6.90 30.74 24.39
N HIS A 64 6.46 29.50 24.52
CA HIS A 64 7.25 28.32 24.15
C HIS A 64 6.33 27.24 23.62
N THR A 65 6.76 26.57 22.54
CA THR A 65 6.09 25.37 22.03
C THR A 65 6.86 24.15 22.50
N VAL A 66 6.24 23.33 23.33
CA VAL A 66 6.76 22.02 23.70
C VAL A 66 6.51 21.08 22.52
N THR A 67 7.57 20.55 21.93
CA THR A 67 7.52 19.60 20.80
C THR A 67 7.89 18.19 21.26
N GLY A 68 7.32 17.16 20.63
CA GLY A 68 7.59 15.76 20.97
C GLY A 68 6.69 15.22 22.08
N ALA A 69 5.51 15.83 22.28
CA ALA A 69 4.50 15.31 23.19
C ALA A 69 3.89 14.01 22.63
N ASP A 70 3.55 13.06 23.50
CA ASP A 70 2.87 11.82 23.14
C ASP A 70 1.38 12.12 22.84
N PRO A 71 0.77 11.52 21.80
CA PRO A 71 -0.67 11.65 21.55
C PRO A 71 -1.53 11.15 22.72
N GLN A 72 -2.73 11.71 22.89
CA GLN A 72 -3.68 11.38 23.96
C GLN A 72 -3.08 11.35 25.38
N THR A 73 -2.04 12.16 25.63
CA THR A 73 -1.33 12.18 26.91
C THR A 73 -1.58 13.50 27.61
N THR A 74 -1.77 13.42 28.93
CA THR A 74 -2.00 14.60 29.77
C THR A 74 -0.70 15.08 30.38
N TYR A 75 -0.38 16.34 30.13
CA TYR A 75 0.81 17.03 30.60
C TYR A 75 0.45 18.06 31.66
N LYS A 76 1.38 18.28 32.59
CA LYS A 76 1.27 19.32 33.61
C LYS A 76 2.47 20.23 33.54
N TYR A 77 2.20 21.54 33.49
CA TYR A 77 3.21 22.58 33.36
C TYR A 77 3.13 23.59 34.49
N ARG A 78 4.27 24.14 34.91
CA ARG A 78 4.31 25.29 35.83
C ARG A 78 5.42 26.25 35.42
N ILE A 79 5.22 27.53 35.69
CA ILE A 79 6.19 28.58 35.37
C ILE A 79 6.68 29.28 36.62
N ARG A 80 7.90 29.82 36.54
CA ARG A 80 8.44 30.81 37.47
C ARG A 80 9.17 31.91 36.70
N PHE A 81 9.26 33.08 37.31
CA PHE A 81 10.03 34.21 36.81
C PHE A 81 11.26 34.42 37.69
N MET A 82 12.37 34.76 37.05
CA MET A 82 13.68 34.89 37.69
C MET A 82 14.33 36.19 37.23
N THR A 83 14.94 36.91 38.16
CA THR A 83 15.80 38.08 37.87
C THR A 83 17.22 37.78 38.35
N ASN A 84 18.14 38.74 38.21
CA ASN A 84 19.49 38.60 38.73
C ASN A 84 19.57 38.66 40.27
N ALA A 85 18.53 39.19 40.92
CA ALA A 85 18.49 39.39 42.37
C ALA A 85 17.54 38.41 43.08
N GLU A 86 16.38 38.09 42.48
CA GLU A 86 15.29 37.36 43.14
C GLU A 86 14.57 36.39 42.18
N ASN A 87 14.08 35.27 42.73
CA ASN A 87 13.24 34.30 42.01
C ASN A 87 11.82 34.33 42.56
N SER A 88 10.81 34.31 41.69
CA SER A 88 9.43 34.10 42.10
C SER A 88 9.23 32.67 42.61
N GLU A 89 8.19 32.48 43.44
CA GLU A 89 7.66 31.14 43.69
C GLU A 89 7.11 30.52 42.39
N TRP A 90 6.97 29.19 42.39
CA TRP A 90 6.33 28.49 41.28
C TRP A 90 4.83 28.81 41.22
N GLY A 91 4.35 29.20 40.04
CA GLY A 91 2.93 29.36 39.77
C GLY A 91 2.13 28.05 39.98
N PRO A 92 0.79 28.12 40.02
CA PRO A 92 -0.04 26.91 40.00
C PRO A 92 0.22 26.12 38.71
N HIS A 93 -0.02 24.81 38.74
CA HIS A 93 0.17 23.98 37.57
C HIS A 93 -1.01 24.12 36.59
N LEU A 94 -0.69 24.21 35.30
CA LEU A 94 -1.60 24.00 34.19
C LEU A 94 -1.68 22.50 33.89
N THR A 95 -2.85 22.00 33.57
CA THR A 95 -3.04 20.64 33.02
C THR A 95 -3.59 20.77 31.58
N VAL A 96 -2.97 20.09 30.62
CA VAL A 96 -3.36 20.12 29.21
C VAL A 96 -3.14 18.75 28.58
N SER A 97 -4.05 18.30 27.71
CA SER A 97 -3.96 16.99 27.05
C SER A 97 -3.77 17.16 25.55
N THR A 98 -2.85 16.39 24.97
CA THR A 98 -2.63 16.35 23.51
C THR A 98 -3.82 15.71 22.79
N THR A 99 -4.00 16.05 21.51
CA THR A 99 -5.07 15.48 20.70
C THR A 99 -4.74 14.04 20.28
N LYS A 100 -5.75 13.29 19.81
CA LYS A 100 -5.53 12.01 19.12
C LYS A 100 -4.78 12.27 17.81
N GLU A 101 -3.92 11.32 17.41
CA GLU A 101 -3.33 11.34 16.07
C GLU A 101 -4.43 11.22 15.01
N PRO A 102 -4.43 12.07 13.96
CA PRO A 102 -5.40 11.95 12.89
C PRO A 102 -5.23 10.62 12.17
N LEU A 103 -6.34 9.98 11.81
CA LEU A 103 -6.29 8.76 11.01
C LEU A 103 -5.72 9.08 9.64
N ASN A 104 -4.91 8.16 9.12
CA ASN A 104 -4.30 8.27 7.81
C ASN A 104 -4.35 6.92 7.10
N GLY A 105 -3.95 6.87 5.83
CA GLY A 105 -3.98 5.62 5.06
C GLY A 105 -3.14 4.49 5.68
N GLU A 106 -2.04 4.80 6.36
CA GLU A 106 -1.22 3.78 7.03
C GLU A 106 -1.99 3.05 8.13
N HIS A 107 -2.86 3.76 8.86
CA HIS A 107 -3.74 3.13 9.85
C HIS A 107 -4.68 2.11 9.18
N LEU A 108 -5.28 2.48 8.03
CA LEU A 108 -6.16 1.59 7.28
C LEU A 108 -5.42 0.36 6.76
N HIS A 109 -4.27 0.53 6.09
CA HIS A 109 -3.47 -0.59 5.59
C HIS A 109 -2.99 -1.50 6.71
N ARG A 110 -2.56 -0.94 7.85
CA ARG A 110 -2.12 -1.72 9.01
C ARG A 110 -3.27 -2.53 9.62
N ALA A 111 -4.48 -1.98 9.68
CA ALA A 111 -5.66 -2.70 10.14
C ALA A 111 -6.00 -3.87 9.20
N ILE A 112 -5.94 -3.65 7.88
CA ILE A 112 -6.14 -4.71 6.86
C ILE A 112 -5.10 -5.82 6.99
N ILE A 113 -3.82 -5.49 7.15
CA ILE A 113 -2.74 -6.48 7.31
C ILE A 113 -2.91 -7.32 8.59
N ARG A 114 -3.51 -6.73 9.63
CA ARG A 114 -3.79 -7.40 10.91
C ARG A 114 -5.12 -8.14 10.93
N GLU A 115 -5.91 -8.04 9.86
CA GLU A 115 -7.27 -8.60 9.76
C GLU A 115 -8.21 -8.08 10.86
N ASP A 116 -7.99 -6.84 11.31
CA ASP A 116 -8.78 -6.21 12.38
C ASP A 116 -10.03 -5.55 11.80
N LEU A 117 -11.08 -6.36 11.60
CA LEU A 117 -12.36 -5.93 11.01
C LEU A 117 -12.97 -4.73 11.76
N MET A 118 -12.90 -4.70 13.10
CA MET A 118 -13.47 -3.63 13.91
C MET A 118 -12.72 -2.31 13.69
N GLU A 119 -11.40 -2.35 13.65
CA GLU A 119 -10.60 -1.14 13.39
C GLU A 119 -10.78 -0.64 11.95
N ILE A 120 -10.94 -1.56 10.98
CA ILE A 120 -11.25 -1.18 9.59
C ILE A 120 -12.58 -0.43 9.53
N GLU A 121 -13.67 -1.01 10.05
CA GLU A 121 -14.98 -0.33 10.07
C GLU A 121 -14.90 1.02 10.79
N ARG A 122 -14.27 1.06 11.97
CA ARG A 122 -14.10 2.29 12.74
C ARG A 122 -13.36 3.38 11.96
N ILE A 123 -12.33 3.02 11.18
CA ILE A 123 -11.59 3.98 10.35
C ILE A 123 -12.48 4.46 9.19
N LEU A 124 -13.16 3.56 8.49
CA LEU A 124 -13.97 3.91 7.32
C LEU A 124 -15.21 4.73 7.68
N ASP A 125 -15.83 4.46 8.84
CA ASP A 125 -16.98 5.21 9.36
C ASP A 125 -16.65 6.68 9.66
N THR A 126 -15.38 7.00 9.94
CA THR A 126 -14.99 8.40 10.17
C THR A 126 -15.08 9.25 8.90
N GLY A 127 -14.90 8.64 7.72
CA GLY A 127 -14.80 9.35 6.45
C GLY A 127 -13.53 10.20 6.28
N ASP A 128 -12.62 10.21 7.26
CA ASP A 128 -11.40 11.04 7.25
C ASP A 128 -10.31 10.46 6.32
N VAL A 129 -10.35 9.16 6.06
CA VAL A 129 -9.37 8.44 5.22
C VAL A 129 -10.02 8.02 3.91
N PRO A 130 -9.48 8.44 2.74
CA PRO A 130 -9.97 7.96 1.46
C PRO A 130 -9.90 6.43 1.36
N ILE A 131 -10.99 5.79 0.94
CA ILE A 131 -11.09 4.32 0.86
C ILE A 131 -10.02 3.71 -0.06
N ASP A 132 -9.76 4.35 -1.20
CA ASP A 132 -8.77 3.92 -2.20
C ASP A 132 -7.40 4.58 -1.99
N VAL A 133 -7.07 4.97 -0.76
CA VAL A 133 -5.74 5.46 -0.42
C VAL A 133 -4.69 4.38 -0.75
N PRO A 134 -3.65 4.71 -1.54
CA PRO A 134 -2.59 3.77 -1.84
C PRO A 134 -1.57 3.70 -0.69
N ASP A 135 -1.02 2.50 -0.47
CA ASP A 135 0.15 2.34 0.39
C ASP A 135 1.42 2.87 -0.31
N LYS A 136 2.57 2.76 0.37
CA LYS A 136 3.88 3.19 -0.16
C LYS A 136 4.33 2.46 -1.44
N TYR A 137 3.65 1.39 -1.82
CA TYR A 137 3.90 0.61 -3.04
C TYR A 137 2.78 0.79 -4.09
N GLY A 138 1.82 1.68 -3.82
CA GLY A 138 0.71 1.99 -4.70
C GLY A 138 -0.51 1.07 -4.55
N PHE A 139 -0.53 0.13 -3.59
CA PHE A 139 -1.66 -0.79 -3.42
C PHE A 139 -2.77 -0.17 -2.56
N THR A 140 -4.01 -0.21 -3.03
CA THR A 140 -5.18 0.11 -2.21
C THR A 140 -5.46 -1.00 -1.19
N GLY A 141 -6.29 -0.71 -0.19
CA GLY A 141 -6.74 -1.72 0.77
C GLY A 141 -7.40 -2.92 0.09
N LEU A 142 -8.23 -2.68 -0.94
CA LEU A 142 -8.92 -3.74 -1.68
C LEU A 142 -7.94 -4.64 -2.42
N MET A 143 -6.86 -4.08 -2.99
CA MET A 143 -5.80 -4.86 -3.65
C MET A 143 -5.09 -5.80 -2.68
N GLN A 144 -4.73 -5.31 -1.49
CA GLN A 144 -4.07 -6.12 -0.46
C GLN A 144 -4.97 -7.26 0.02
N ALA A 145 -6.22 -6.95 0.35
CA ALA A 145 -7.21 -7.94 0.78
C ALA A 145 -7.47 -9.00 -0.32
N SER A 146 -7.59 -8.56 -1.58
CA SER A 146 -7.82 -9.45 -2.73
C SER A 146 -6.67 -10.42 -2.99
N GLN A 147 -5.41 -9.95 -2.86
CA GLN A 147 -4.24 -10.81 -3.01
C GLN A 147 -4.15 -11.86 -1.89
N LYS A 148 -4.58 -11.50 -0.67
CA LYS A 148 -4.56 -12.39 0.49
C LYS A 148 -5.78 -13.30 0.60
N GLY A 149 -6.87 -12.98 -0.11
CA GLY A 149 -8.12 -13.73 -0.04
C GLY A 149 -9.00 -13.37 1.16
N TYR A 150 -8.83 -12.18 1.74
CA TYR A 150 -9.60 -11.71 2.89
C TYR A 150 -10.98 -11.21 2.46
N THR A 151 -11.89 -12.13 2.12
CA THR A 151 -13.21 -11.80 1.57
C THR A 151 -14.05 -10.92 2.48
N ASP A 152 -14.02 -11.13 3.79
CA ASP A 152 -14.79 -10.30 4.75
C ASP A 152 -14.32 -8.84 4.71
N ILE A 153 -13.00 -8.62 4.64
CA ILE A 153 -12.43 -7.29 4.48
C ILE A 153 -12.79 -6.69 3.12
N MET A 154 -12.75 -7.48 2.05
CA MET A 154 -13.14 -7.03 0.72
C MET A 154 -14.60 -6.57 0.69
N GLU A 155 -15.52 -7.31 1.31
CA GLU A 155 -16.93 -6.92 1.42
C GLU A 155 -17.10 -5.60 2.17
N ILE A 156 -16.40 -5.41 3.29
CA ILE A 156 -16.39 -4.13 4.01
C ILE A 156 -15.91 -3.00 3.08
N LEU A 157 -14.74 -3.16 2.45
CA LEU A 157 -14.16 -2.11 1.60
C LEU A 157 -15.08 -1.76 0.41
N ILE A 158 -15.65 -2.76 -0.27
CA ILE A 158 -16.57 -2.56 -1.39
C ILE A 158 -17.87 -1.88 -0.92
N ARG A 159 -18.42 -2.27 0.23
CA ARG A 159 -19.61 -1.63 0.83
C ARG A 159 -19.37 -0.15 1.17
N HIS A 160 -18.14 0.20 1.56
CA HIS A 160 -17.72 1.59 1.79
C HIS A 160 -17.30 2.33 0.50
N GLY A 161 -17.48 1.72 -0.68
CA GLY A 161 -17.31 2.38 -1.97
C GLY A 161 -15.92 2.29 -2.58
N ALA A 162 -15.10 1.29 -2.20
CA ALA A 162 -13.82 1.04 -2.86
C ALA A 162 -14.01 0.79 -4.36
N ASP A 163 -13.20 1.45 -5.20
CA ASP A 163 -13.20 1.19 -6.64
C ASP A 163 -12.57 -0.17 -6.95
N VAL A 164 -13.44 -1.12 -7.30
CA VAL A 164 -13.10 -2.49 -7.70
C VAL A 164 -12.13 -2.55 -8.89
N ASN A 165 -12.13 -1.52 -9.75
CA ASN A 165 -11.29 -1.43 -10.93
C ASN A 165 -10.14 -0.41 -10.77
N ALA A 166 -9.87 0.07 -9.55
CA ALA A 166 -8.72 0.93 -9.28
C ALA A 166 -7.42 0.28 -9.76
N LYS A 167 -6.50 1.11 -10.24
CA LYS A 167 -5.18 0.69 -10.73
C LYS A 167 -4.08 1.32 -9.89
N ASN A 168 -3.11 0.50 -9.50
CA ASN A 168 -1.90 1.01 -8.84
C ASN A 168 -0.94 1.66 -9.85
N ASP A 169 0.20 2.13 -9.37
CA ASP A 169 1.25 2.72 -10.21
C ASP A 169 1.80 1.77 -11.27
N SER A 170 1.62 0.46 -11.14
CA SER A 170 1.99 -0.51 -12.19
C SER A 170 0.84 -0.82 -13.16
N GLY A 171 -0.32 -0.19 -12.99
CA GLY A 171 -1.54 -0.46 -13.76
C GLY A 171 -2.30 -1.71 -13.29
N LYS A 172 -1.91 -2.35 -12.18
CA LYS A 172 -2.51 -3.59 -11.71
C LYS A 172 -3.79 -3.32 -10.95
N THR A 173 -4.81 -4.14 -11.19
CA THR A 173 -6.09 -4.12 -10.47
C THR A 173 -6.12 -5.16 -9.34
N ALA A 174 -7.09 -5.05 -8.43
CA ALA A 174 -7.35 -6.07 -7.41
C ALA A 174 -7.58 -7.47 -8.02
N LEU A 175 -8.28 -7.55 -9.16
CA LEU A 175 -8.55 -8.80 -9.87
C LEU A 175 -7.27 -9.47 -10.38
N MET A 176 -6.33 -8.71 -10.95
CA MET A 176 -5.04 -9.26 -11.39
C MET A 176 -4.26 -9.89 -10.23
N LEU A 177 -4.25 -9.24 -9.07
CA LEU A 177 -3.53 -9.73 -7.89
C LEU A 177 -4.18 -10.98 -7.29
N ALA A 178 -5.52 -11.02 -7.23
CA ALA A 178 -6.27 -12.21 -6.81
C ALA A 178 -6.07 -13.38 -7.78
N CYS A 179 -6.06 -13.12 -9.10
CA CYS A 179 -5.78 -14.11 -10.14
C CYS A 179 -4.38 -14.73 -9.98
N PHE A 180 -3.36 -13.90 -9.80
CA PHE A 180 -1.99 -14.37 -9.55
C PHE A 180 -1.87 -15.20 -8.29
N ALA A 181 -2.48 -14.75 -7.20
CA ALA A 181 -2.44 -15.44 -5.91
C ALA A 181 -3.33 -16.71 -5.86
N GLY A 182 -4.16 -16.96 -6.87
CA GLY A 182 -5.04 -18.12 -6.91
C GLY A 182 -6.26 -18.03 -5.98
N GLN A 183 -6.65 -16.81 -5.57
CA GLN A 183 -7.69 -16.58 -4.57
C GLN A 183 -9.09 -16.68 -5.19
N PHE A 184 -9.63 -17.89 -5.21
CA PHE A 184 -10.86 -18.21 -5.96
C PHE A 184 -12.09 -17.40 -5.52
N ASP A 185 -12.32 -17.29 -4.22
CA ASP A 185 -13.49 -16.58 -3.69
C ASP A 185 -13.32 -15.05 -3.82
N ALA A 186 -12.10 -14.54 -3.68
CA ALA A 186 -11.80 -13.14 -3.96
C ALA A 186 -12.07 -12.77 -5.44
N VAL A 187 -11.64 -13.61 -6.38
CA VAL A 187 -11.92 -13.40 -7.81
C VAL A 187 -13.42 -13.38 -8.07
N LYS A 188 -14.19 -14.33 -7.50
CA LYS A 188 -15.65 -14.35 -7.62
C LYS A 188 -16.30 -13.08 -7.10
N LEU A 189 -15.90 -12.64 -5.91
CA LEU A 189 -16.43 -11.44 -5.27
C LEU A 189 -16.14 -10.20 -6.12
N LEU A 190 -14.90 -10.03 -6.59
CA LEU A 190 -14.54 -8.92 -7.47
C LEU A 190 -15.38 -8.94 -8.75
N ARG A 191 -15.60 -10.12 -9.34
CA ARG A 191 -16.41 -10.28 -10.56
C ARG A 191 -17.89 -9.97 -10.33
N SER A 192 -18.47 -10.36 -9.19
CA SER A 192 -19.85 -9.99 -8.85
C SER A 192 -20.03 -8.48 -8.64
N HIS A 193 -18.94 -7.76 -8.34
CA HIS A 193 -18.92 -6.30 -8.21
C HIS A 193 -18.32 -5.57 -9.43
N GLY A 194 -18.25 -6.24 -10.60
CA GLY A 194 -17.95 -5.56 -11.87
C GLY A 194 -16.46 -5.40 -12.20
N ALA A 195 -15.57 -6.19 -11.61
CA ALA A 195 -14.17 -6.23 -12.02
C ALA A 195 -14.01 -6.71 -13.46
N ARG A 196 -13.13 -6.10 -14.25
CA ARG A 196 -12.99 -6.38 -15.69
C ARG A 196 -11.83 -7.33 -16.05
N TYR A 197 -12.06 -8.25 -16.98
CA TYR A 197 -11.03 -9.17 -17.52
C TYR A 197 -10.16 -8.58 -18.63
N ASP A 198 -10.58 -7.48 -19.25
CA ASP A 198 -9.91 -6.81 -20.36
C ASP A 198 -9.10 -5.59 -19.92
N ASP A 199 -8.94 -5.39 -18.61
CA ASP A 199 -8.03 -4.39 -18.09
C ASP A 199 -6.57 -4.82 -18.27
N TYR A 200 -5.75 -3.85 -18.71
CA TYR A 200 -4.32 -4.03 -18.93
C TYR A 200 -3.51 -3.30 -17.87
N ASP A 201 -2.45 -3.95 -17.38
CA ASP A 201 -1.40 -3.31 -16.60
C ASP A 201 -0.38 -2.61 -17.52
N ARG A 202 0.61 -1.91 -16.93
CA ARG A 202 1.65 -1.22 -17.71
C ARG A 202 2.58 -2.17 -18.48
N GLY A 203 2.66 -3.43 -18.06
CA GLY A 203 3.33 -4.50 -18.79
C GLY A 203 2.46 -5.11 -19.89
N GLY A 204 1.26 -4.57 -20.14
CA GLY A 204 0.33 -5.04 -21.14
C GLY A 204 -0.34 -6.37 -20.79
N SER A 205 -0.24 -6.84 -19.55
CA SER A 205 -0.83 -8.10 -19.10
C SER A 205 -2.24 -7.90 -18.57
N THR A 206 -3.11 -8.89 -18.77
CA THR A 206 -4.51 -8.90 -18.28
C THR A 206 -4.68 -9.92 -17.14
N PRO A 207 -5.81 -9.94 -16.40
CA PRO A 207 -6.01 -10.91 -15.32
C PRO A 207 -5.77 -12.38 -15.68
N ILE A 208 -6.10 -12.82 -16.90
CA ILE A 208 -5.83 -14.20 -17.33
C ILE A 208 -4.33 -14.49 -17.49
N HIS A 209 -3.52 -13.51 -17.90
CA HIS A 209 -2.06 -13.65 -17.93
C HIS A 209 -1.50 -13.80 -16.51
N TRP A 210 -2.00 -13.01 -15.57
CA TRP A 210 -1.64 -13.13 -14.15
C TRP A 210 -2.08 -14.47 -13.55
N ALA A 211 -3.25 -15.01 -13.93
CA ALA A 211 -3.69 -16.33 -13.51
C ALA A 211 -2.78 -17.46 -14.04
N VAL A 212 -2.30 -17.35 -15.30
CA VAL A 212 -1.32 -18.27 -15.89
C VAL A 212 0.01 -18.24 -15.14
N ASP A 213 0.50 -17.04 -14.79
CA ASP A 213 1.73 -16.89 -14.00
C ASP A 213 1.58 -17.52 -12.60
N GLY A 214 0.39 -17.42 -11.99
CA GLY A 214 0.08 -18.06 -10.70
C GLY A 214 -0.12 -19.58 -10.76
N GLY A 215 -0.46 -20.11 -11.94
CA GLY A 215 -0.50 -21.55 -12.21
C GLY A 215 -1.68 -22.34 -11.62
N ASN A 216 -2.68 -21.67 -11.02
CA ASN A 216 -3.84 -22.33 -10.45
C ASN A 216 -4.84 -22.74 -11.55
N VAL A 217 -4.77 -24.01 -11.98
CA VAL A 217 -5.59 -24.56 -13.06
C VAL A 217 -7.10 -24.44 -12.84
N ARG A 218 -7.57 -24.65 -11.59
CA ARG A 218 -9.00 -24.55 -11.26
C ARG A 218 -9.51 -23.12 -11.41
N LEU A 219 -8.69 -22.14 -11.04
CA LEU A 219 -9.03 -20.74 -11.20
C LEU A 219 -9.04 -20.34 -12.68
N ILE A 220 -8.04 -20.77 -13.45
CA ILE A 220 -7.95 -20.50 -14.89
C ILE A 220 -9.18 -21.03 -15.63
N GLU A 221 -9.55 -22.29 -15.40
CA GLU A 221 -10.77 -22.89 -15.98
C GLU A 221 -12.02 -22.06 -15.64
N TRP A 222 -12.14 -21.64 -14.37
CA TRP A 222 -13.28 -20.87 -13.92
C TRP A 222 -13.36 -19.48 -14.55
N ILE A 223 -12.27 -18.70 -14.60
CA ILE A 223 -12.30 -17.34 -15.17
C ILE A 223 -12.61 -17.35 -16.67
N ILE A 224 -12.17 -18.39 -17.41
CA ILE A 224 -12.50 -18.54 -18.83
C ILE A 224 -14.00 -18.82 -18.97
N LYS A 225 -14.55 -19.70 -18.13
CA LYS A 225 -15.99 -19.97 -18.10
C LYS A 225 -16.81 -18.75 -17.69
N ASP A 226 -16.27 -17.87 -16.84
CA ASP A 226 -16.90 -16.60 -16.44
C ASP A 226 -16.80 -15.49 -17.50
N GLY A 227 -16.06 -15.73 -18.60
CA GLY A 227 -16.02 -14.85 -19.77
C GLY A 227 -14.67 -14.20 -20.06
N ALA A 228 -13.59 -14.60 -19.39
CA ALA A 228 -12.24 -14.18 -19.79
C ALA A 228 -11.88 -14.79 -21.16
N ASP A 229 -11.38 -13.97 -22.09
CA ASP A 229 -10.93 -14.46 -23.39
C ASP A 229 -9.58 -15.19 -23.27
N VAL A 230 -9.62 -16.51 -23.46
CA VAL A 230 -8.47 -17.44 -23.42
C VAL A 230 -7.41 -17.15 -24.49
N ASN A 231 -7.76 -16.38 -25.53
CA ASN A 231 -6.88 -16.00 -26.63
C ASN A 231 -6.47 -14.52 -26.60
N LEU A 232 -6.84 -13.78 -25.55
CA LEU A 232 -6.55 -12.35 -25.45
C LEU A 232 -5.05 -12.10 -25.46
N ARG A 233 -4.59 -11.22 -26.34
CA ARG A 233 -3.18 -10.89 -26.45
C ARG A 233 -2.79 -9.78 -25.47
N ASP A 234 -1.64 -9.96 -24.82
CA ASP A 234 -0.99 -8.89 -24.10
C ASP A 234 -0.56 -7.74 -25.04
N HIS A 235 -0.44 -6.53 -24.50
CA HIS A 235 -0.05 -5.36 -25.30
C HIS A 235 1.46 -5.25 -25.54
N SER A 236 2.29 -5.93 -24.75
CA SER A 236 3.74 -5.80 -24.83
C SER A 236 4.33 -6.64 -25.94
N HIS A 237 4.07 -7.95 -25.92
CA HIS A 237 4.68 -8.93 -26.83
C HIS A 237 3.67 -9.58 -27.77
N GLY A 238 2.36 -9.31 -27.58
CA GLY A 238 1.30 -10.01 -28.29
C GLY A 238 1.13 -11.45 -27.81
N TRP A 239 1.59 -11.77 -26.60
CA TRP A 239 1.47 -13.11 -26.06
C TRP A 239 0.03 -13.41 -25.71
N THR A 240 -0.46 -14.58 -26.12
CA THR A 240 -1.68 -15.17 -25.58
C THR A 240 -1.36 -15.86 -24.25
N PRO A 241 -2.36 -16.22 -23.42
CA PRO A 241 -2.15 -17.03 -22.21
C PRO A 241 -1.33 -18.31 -22.47
N LEU A 242 -1.52 -18.96 -23.61
CA LEU A 242 -0.76 -20.16 -23.98
C LEU A 242 0.72 -19.85 -24.30
N ILE A 243 0.99 -18.75 -25.01
CA ILE A 243 2.36 -18.30 -25.29
C ILE A 243 3.05 -17.83 -23.99
N ARG A 244 2.33 -17.13 -23.11
CA ARG A 244 2.81 -16.75 -21.77
C ARG A 244 3.25 -17.98 -20.97
N CYS A 245 2.42 -19.03 -20.95
CA CYS A 245 2.75 -20.31 -20.29
C CYS A 245 4.05 -20.92 -20.84
N ALA A 246 4.22 -20.91 -22.18
CA ALA A 246 5.44 -21.38 -22.82
C ALA A 246 6.67 -20.50 -22.55
N SER A 247 6.45 -19.20 -22.31
CA SER A 247 7.54 -18.24 -22.07
C SER A 247 8.02 -18.21 -20.62
N VAL A 248 7.14 -18.42 -19.65
CA VAL A 248 7.43 -18.14 -18.23
C VAL A 248 7.81 -19.40 -17.43
N ASN A 249 7.04 -20.48 -17.55
CA ASN A 249 7.20 -21.64 -16.66
C ASN A 249 7.07 -23.01 -17.33
N GLY A 250 6.56 -23.09 -18.57
CA GLY A 250 6.40 -24.35 -19.28
C GLY A 250 5.39 -25.32 -18.65
N ASN A 251 4.49 -24.83 -17.79
CA ASN A 251 3.61 -25.68 -16.99
C ASN A 251 2.60 -26.45 -17.87
N ARG A 252 2.85 -27.75 -18.04
CA ARG A 252 2.02 -28.65 -18.87
C ARG A 252 0.56 -28.67 -18.44
N SER A 253 0.27 -28.63 -17.14
CA SER A 253 -1.11 -28.68 -16.62
C SER A 253 -1.89 -27.40 -16.93
N VAL A 254 -1.24 -26.25 -16.82
CA VAL A 254 -1.81 -24.95 -17.22
C VAL A 254 -2.07 -24.92 -18.72
N ALA A 255 -1.07 -25.29 -19.53
CA ALA A 255 -1.23 -25.34 -20.98
C ALA A 255 -2.35 -26.30 -21.42
N LEU A 256 -2.44 -27.48 -20.81
CA LEU A 256 -3.52 -28.44 -21.09
C LEU A 256 -4.88 -27.83 -20.76
N THR A 257 -5.00 -27.16 -19.61
CA THR A 257 -6.26 -26.51 -19.20
C THR A 257 -6.67 -25.43 -20.19
N LEU A 258 -5.74 -24.55 -20.58
CA LEU A 258 -5.97 -23.52 -21.60
C LEU A 258 -6.46 -24.13 -22.93
N LEU A 259 -5.79 -25.19 -23.41
CA LEU A 259 -6.15 -25.88 -24.66
C LEU A 259 -7.53 -26.54 -24.58
N VAL A 260 -7.87 -27.17 -23.44
CA VAL A 260 -9.21 -27.74 -23.21
C VAL A 260 -10.27 -26.64 -23.18
N CYS A 261 -9.94 -25.46 -22.66
CA CYS A 261 -10.82 -24.30 -22.60
C CYS A 261 -10.86 -23.47 -23.90
N GLY A 262 -10.31 -23.97 -25.01
CA GLY A 262 -10.43 -23.34 -26.33
C GLY A 262 -9.29 -22.39 -26.71
N ALA A 263 -8.13 -22.46 -26.05
CA ALA A 263 -6.93 -21.77 -26.52
C ALA A 263 -6.54 -22.25 -27.92
N GLN A 264 -6.30 -21.30 -28.83
CA GLN A 264 -5.85 -21.58 -30.18
C GLN A 264 -4.34 -21.82 -30.18
N VAL A 265 -3.96 -23.06 -30.51
CA VAL A 265 -2.57 -23.55 -30.41
C VAL A 265 -1.58 -22.83 -31.34
N ASN A 266 -2.04 -22.31 -32.48
CA ASN A 266 -1.19 -21.74 -33.53
C ASN A 266 -1.21 -20.21 -33.61
N LEU A 267 -1.79 -19.52 -32.61
CA LEU A 267 -1.69 -18.07 -32.56
C LEU A 267 -0.24 -17.63 -32.44
N GLN A 268 0.09 -16.56 -33.15
CA GLN A 268 1.43 -15.98 -33.18
C GLN A 268 1.48 -14.72 -32.31
N ASP A 269 2.64 -14.52 -31.67
CA ASP A 269 3.01 -13.27 -31.01
C ASP A 269 3.48 -12.19 -32.02
N LYS A 270 3.95 -11.05 -31.54
CA LYS A 270 4.43 -9.94 -32.39
C LYS A 270 5.66 -10.30 -33.24
N ASP A 271 6.43 -11.32 -32.85
CA ASP A 271 7.58 -11.81 -33.62
C ASP A 271 7.21 -12.97 -34.55
N GLY A 272 5.92 -13.30 -34.67
CA GLY A 272 5.44 -14.44 -35.45
C GLY A 272 5.70 -15.79 -34.76
N LYS A 273 6.07 -15.84 -33.48
CA LYS A 273 6.33 -17.09 -32.77
C LYS A 273 5.03 -17.68 -32.23
N THR A 274 4.85 -18.99 -32.40
CA THR A 274 3.77 -19.75 -31.77
C THR A 274 4.20 -20.25 -30.39
N ALA A 275 3.24 -20.73 -29.59
CA ALA A 275 3.55 -21.35 -28.29
C ALA A 275 4.53 -22.54 -28.43
N LEU A 276 4.45 -23.30 -29.52
CA LEU A 276 5.38 -24.40 -29.81
C LEU A 276 6.81 -23.88 -30.01
N MET A 277 6.99 -22.82 -30.80
CA MET A 277 8.31 -22.23 -31.02
C MET A 277 8.92 -21.72 -29.71
N VAL A 278 8.13 -21.05 -28.88
CA VAL A 278 8.60 -20.52 -27.58
C VAL A 278 8.95 -21.67 -26.63
N ALA A 279 8.13 -22.72 -26.55
CA ALA A 279 8.41 -23.90 -25.74
C ALA A 279 9.71 -24.61 -26.16
N ILE A 280 10.02 -24.66 -27.47
CA ILE A 280 11.28 -25.20 -28.00
C ILE A 280 12.47 -24.34 -27.58
N ILE A 281 12.40 -23.01 -27.71
CA ILE A 281 13.50 -22.10 -27.33
C ILE A 281 13.83 -22.27 -25.84
N ASN A 282 12.81 -22.40 -25.00
CA ASN A 282 12.97 -22.49 -23.55
C ASN A 282 13.22 -23.92 -23.05
N GLY A 283 13.27 -24.91 -23.94
CA GLY A 283 13.55 -26.31 -23.59
C GLY A 283 12.44 -26.99 -22.79
N HIS A 284 11.20 -26.53 -22.88
CA HIS A 284 10.06 -27.12 -22.18
C HIS A 284 9.53 -28.37 -22.88
N GLN A 285 10.29 -29.47 -22.79
CA GLN A 285 10.03 -30.71 -23.52
C GLN A 285 8.61 -31.26 -23.30
N GLU A 286 8.14 -31.34 -22.06
CA GLU A 286 6.79 -31.81 -21.73
C GLU A 286 5.69 -30.95 -22.39
N LEU A 287 5.93 -29.65 -22.50
CA LEU A 287 5.02 -28.72 -23.16
C LEU A 287 5.07 -28.87 -24.69
N VAL A 288 6.26 -29.07 -25.26
CA VAL A 288 6.43 -29.38 -26.69
C VAL A 288 5.64 -30.63 -27.07
N GLU A 289 5.78 -31.71 -26.30
CA GLU A 289 5.05 -32.96 -26.51
C GLU A 289 3.52 -32.74 -26.43
N LEU A 290 3.05 -32.00 -25.43
CA LEU A 290 1.63 -31.67 -25.30
C LEU A 290 1.11 -30.85 -26.50
N LEU A 291 1.85 -29.83 -26.93
CA LEU A 291 1.45 -28.97 -28.03
C LEU A 291 1.37 -29.75 -29.35
N LEU A 292 2.33 -30.65 -29.60
CA LEU A 292 2.30 -31.54 -30.76
C LEU A 292 1.12 -32.52 -30.69
N GLN A 293 0.82 -33.09 -29.51
CA GLN A 293 -0.39 -33.92 -29.29
C GLN A 293 -1.69 -33.14 -29.54
N LYS A 294 -1.67 -31.81 -29.38
CA LYS A 294 -2.80 -30.91 -29.63
C LYS A 294 -2.72 -30.22 -31.00
N ASN A 295 -2.05 -30.85 -31.97
CA ASN A 295 -1.98 -30.45 -33.37
C ASN A 295 -1.36 -29.05 -33.58
N ALA A 296 -0.35 -28.69 -32.79
CA ALA A 296 0.48 -27.52 -33.09
C ALA A 296 1.14 -27.68 -34.47
N ASP A 297 1.01 -26.65 -35.31
CA ASP A 297 1.53 -26.66 -36.67
C ASP A 297 3.02 -26.35 -36.68
N ILE A 298 3.82 -27.35 -37.08
CA ILE A 298 5.28 -27.25 -37.16
C ILE A 298 5.77 -26.45 -38.38
N THR A 299 4.88 -26.16 -39.34
CA THR A 299 5.20 -25.50 -40.62
C THR A 299 5.05 -23.98 -40.57
N VAL A 300 4.40 -23.45 -39.53
CA VAL A 300 4.28 -22.00 -39.29
C VAL A 300 5.67 -21.39 -39.26
N LYS A 301 5.84 -20.25 -39.94
CA LYS A 301 7.08 -19.48 -39.95
C LYS A 301 6.93 -18.22 -39.10
N ASN A 302 7.95 -17.94 -38.30
CA ASN A 302 8.07 -16.65 -37.62
C ASN A 302 8.53 -15.56 -38.59
N LEU A 303 8.66 -14.32 -38.10
CA LEU A 303 9.08 -13.19 -38.93
C LEU A 303 10.52 -13.32 -39.48
N TYR A 304 11.31 -14.24 -38.95
CA TYR A 304 12.66 -14.57 -39.45
C TYR A 304 12.65 -15.70 -40.49
N GLY A 305 11.47 -16.15 -40.91
CA GLY A 305 11.30 -17.24 -41.87
C GLY A 305 11.60 -18.63 -41.31
N LYS A 306 11.80 -18.76 -39.99
CA LYS A 306 12.13 -20.03 -39.33
C LYS A 306 10.89 -20.75 -38.82
N THR A 307 10.84 -22.05 -39.04
CA THR A 307 9.86 -23.00 -38.51
C THR A 307 10.24 -23.50 -37.12
N ALA A 308 9.30 -24.12 -36.39
CA ALA A 308 9.56 -24.76 -35.11
C ALA A 308 10.69 -25.81 -35.20
N TYR A 309 10.71 -26.59 -36.29
CA TYR A 309 11.73 -27.60 -36.54
C TYR A 309 13.13 -27.01 -36.75
N GLU A 310 13.25 -25.96 -37.57
CA GLU A 310 14.54 -25.27 -37.82
C GLU A 310 15.07 -24.62 -36.54
N MET A 311 14.18 -24.13 -35.68
CA MET A 311 14.55 -23.57 -34.37
C MET A 311 15.12 -24.65 -33.45
N ALA A 312 14.49 -25.82 -33.36
CA ALA A 312 14.99 -26.96 -32.58
C ALA A 312 16.38 -27.41 -33.05
N HIS A 313 16.59 -27.58 -34.36
CA HIS A 313 17.89 -27.98 -34.94
C HIS A 313 19.01 -27.00 -34.64
N SER A 314 18.71 -25.70 -34.66
CA SER A 314 19.71 -24.69 -34.34
C SER A 314 20.16 -24.73 -32.88
N MET A 315 19.32 -25.24 -31.97
CA MET A 315 19.66 -25.42 -30.55
C MET A 315 20.50 -26.67 -30.34
N GLU A 316 20.16 -27.79 -30.97
CA GLU A 316 20.96 -29.02 -30.84
C GLU A 316 22.41 -28.85 -31.32
N ARG A 317 22.65 -28.07 -32.38
CA ARG A 317 24.03 -27.78 -32.82
C ARG A 317 24.82 -26.98 -31.78
N ARG A 318 24.20 -25.98 -31.15
CA ARG A 318 24.84 -25.11 -30.16
C ARG A 318 25.17 -25.81 -28.84
N VAL A 319 24.49 -26.90 -28.50
CA VAL A 319 24.76 -27.70 -27.28
C VAL A 319 25.88 -28.72 -27.51
N ARG A 320 26.18 -29.06 -28.77
CA ARG A 320 27.21 -30.05 -29.14
C ARG A 320 28.57 -29.43 -29.47
N GLU A 321 28.68 -28.10 -29.51
CA GLU A 321 29.91 -27.32 -29.66
C GLU A 321 30.42 -26.87 -28.28
#